data_AF-A0A848F181-F1
#
_entry.id   AF-A0A848F181-F1
#
_cell.length_a   1.000
_cell.length_b   1.000
_cell.length_c   1.000
_cell.angle_alpha   90.00
_cell.angle_beta   90.00
_cell.angle_gamma   90.00
#
_symmetry.space_group_name_H-M   'P 1'
#
loop_
_entity.id
_entity.type
_entity.pdbx_description
1 polymer ?
#
loop_
_entity_poly.entity_id
_entity_poly.type
_entity_poly.pdbx_seq_one_letter_code
_entity_poly.pdbx_strand_id
1 'polypeptide(L)' 'MTAITVSAFRRNAPRGAVIAAEVFTRVWTGLRAMFAPAPRTFEQEVAEVRALAHSLRNEDPRLSAELMCAADRYERHYIG' A
#
# COMPACT_ATOMS: atom_id res chain seq x y z
N MET A 1 -10.26 -27.54 5.58
CA MET A 1 -11.01 -27.51 6.87
C MET A 1 -10.03 -27.03 7.96
N THR A 2 -9.88 -25.71 8.13
CA THR A 2 -8.83 -25.04 8.93
C THR A 2 -9.44 -24.19 10.05
N ALA A 3 -10.46 -24.71 10.73
CA ALA A 3 -11.15 -24.01 11.82
C ALA A 3 -10.69 -24.44 13.22
N ILE A 4 -9.92 -25.52 13.34
CA ILE A 4 -9.61 -26.17 14.63
C ILE A 4 -8.38 -25.56 15.31
N THR A 5 -7.46 -24.94 14.57
CA THR A 5 -6.22 -24.39 15.14
C THR A 5 -6.39 -23.03 15.83
N VAL A 6 -7.39 -22.23 15.43
CA VAL A 6 -7.63 -20.90 16.04
C VAL A 6 -8.37 -21.02 17.39
N SER A 7 -9.25 -22.02 17.54
CA SER A 7 -10.06 -22.19 18.76
C SER A 7 -9.28 -22.80 19.92
N ALA A 8 -8.31 -23.69 19.66
CA ALA A 8 -7.49 -24.33 20.69
C ALA A 8 -6.47 -23.37 21.33
N PHE A 9 -5.89 -22.44 20.55
CA PHE A 9 -4.97 -21.43 21.08
C PHE A 9 -5.65 -20.45 22.04
N ARG A 10 -6.93 -20.14 21.82
CA ARG A 10 -7.73 -19.26 22.69
C ARG A 10 -8.00 -19.85 24.08
N ARG A 11 -7.98 -21.17 24.25
CA ARG A 11 -8.29 -21.82 25.55
C ARG A 11 -7.08 -21.93 26.49
N ASN A 12 -5.86 -22.01 25.96
CA ASN A 12 -4.64 -22.25 26.76
C ASN A 12 -3.68 -21.05 26.85
N ALA A 13 -3.94 -19.94 26.16
CA ALA A 13 -3.15 -18.74 26.35
C ALA A 13 -3.50 -18.09 27.70
N PRO A 14 -2.51 -17.79 28.57
CA PRO A 14 -2.78 -17.05 29.81
C PRO A 14 -3.46 -15.73 29.46
N ARG A 15 -4.50 -15.34 30.22
CA ARG A 15 -5.34 -14.17 29.93
C ARG A 15 -4.52 -12.91 29.64
N GLY A 16 -3.38 -12.73 30.30
CA GLY A 16 -2.44 -11.63 30.06
C GLY A 16 -1.82 -11.62 28.66
N ALA A 17 -1.52 -12.78 28.08
CA ALA A 17 -0.98 -12.88 26.72
C ALA A 17 -2.03 -12.51 25.67
N VAL A 18 -3.30 -12.84 25.91
CA VAL A 18 -4.41 -12.44 25.02
C VAL A 18 -4.59 -10.92 25.03
N ILE A 19 -4.55 -10.31 26.23
CA ILE A 19 -4.65 -8.85 26.39
C ILE A 19 -3.45 -8.15 25.73
N ALA A 20 -2.24 -8.66 25.94
CA ALA A 20 -1.04 -8.10 25.31
C ALA A 20 -1.09 -8.18 23.78
N ALA A 21 -1.55 -9.29 23.21
CA ALA A 21 -1.72 -9.45 21.77
C ALA A 21 -2.79 -8.49 21.22
N GLU A 22 -3.88 -8.27 21.94
CA GLU A 22 -4.93 -7.34 21.53
C GLU A 22 -4.45 -5.88 21.56
N VAL A 23 -3.74 -5.49 22.62
CA VAL A 23 -3.12 -4.15 22.73
C VAL A 23 -2.07 -3.95 21.64
N PHE A 24 -1.19 -4.93 21.44
CA PHE A 24 -0.20 -4.90 20.37
C PHE A 24 -0.86 -4.73 19.00
N THR A 25 -1.93 -5.48 18.72
CA THR A 25 -2.64 -5.40 17.44
C THR A 25 -3.29 -4.02 17.25
N ARG A 26 -3.90 -3.44 18.29
CA ARG A 26 -4.49 -2.10 18.23
C ARG A 26 -3.43 -1.02 17.99
N VAL A 27 -2.31 -1.08 18.72
CA VAL A 27 -1.19 -0.13 18.56
C VAL A 27 -0.58 -0.28 17.17
N TRP A 28 -0.29 -1.51 16.74
CA TRP A 28 0.27 -1.79 15.41
C TRP A 28 -0.64 -1.32 14.28
N THR A 29 -1.95 -1.56 14.40
CA THR A 29 -2.93 -1.11 13.39
C THR A 29 -3.05 0.40 13.37
N GLY A 30 -3.05 1.06 14.53
CA GLY A 30 -3.05 2.52 14.63
C GLY A 30 -1.80 3.15 14.03
N LEU A 31 -0.61 2.60 14.31
CA LEU A 31 0.64 3.04 13.70
C LEU A 31 0.62 2.80 12.19
N ARG A 32 0.15 1.64 11.73
CA ARG A 32 0.03 1.34 10.30
C ARG A 32 -0.90 2.31 9.58
N ALA A 33 -1.99 2.73 10.21
CA ALA A 33 -2.89 3.75 9.65
C ALA A 33 -2.27 5.14 9.67
N MET A 34 -1.52 5.48 10.73
CA MET A 34 -0.81 6.76 10.85
C MET A 34 0.31 6.91 9.83
N PHE A 35 1.02 5.82 9.53
CA PHE A 35 2.07 5.75 8.52
C PHE A 35 1.57 5.26 7.16
N ALA A 36 0.26 5.00 7.02
CA ALA A 36 -0.29 4.68 5.71
C ALA A 36 -0.10 5.93 4.85
N PRO A 37 0.55 5.83 3.68
CA PRO A 37 0.57 6.94 2.75
C PRO A 37 -0.88 7.32 2.47
N ALA A 38 -1.17 8.63 2.50
CA ALA A 38 -2.49 9.13 2.18
C ALA A 38 -2.94 8.52 0.85
N PRO A 39 -4.23 8.12 0.71
CA PRO A 39 -4.72 7.58 -0.54
C PRO A 39 -4.46 8.61 -1.64
N ARG A 40 -3.55 8.30 -2.56
CA ARG A 40 -3.22 9.16 -3.69
C ARG A 40 -4.38 9.11 -4.66
N THR A 41 -4.77 10.26 -5.18
CA THR A 41 -5.74 10.27 -6.28
C THR A 41 -5.06 9.72 -7.53
N PHE A 42 -5.83 9.12 -8.43
CA PHE A 42 -5.29 8.66 -9.72
C PHE A 42 -4.59 9.80 -10.47
N GLU A 43 -5.11 11.03 -10.35
CA GLU A 43 -4.48 12.24 -10.92
C GLU A 43 -3.09 12.52 -10.33
N GLN A 44 -2.91 12.36 -9.02
CA GLN A 44 -1.62 12.55 -8.36
C GLN A 44 -0.61 11.49 -8.82
N GLU A 45 -1.03 10.23 -8.94
CA GLU A 45 -0.16 9.15 -9.43
C GLU A 45 0.30 9.41 -10.86
N VAL A 46 -0.61 9.84 -11.75
CA VAL A 46 -0.28 10.21 -13.13
C VAL A 46 0.71 11.39 -13.16
N ALA A 47 0.48 12.41 -12.33
CA ALA A 47 1.37 13.56 -12.24
C ALA A 47 2.79 13.19 -11.76
N GLU A 48 2.91 12.32 -10.76
CA GLU A 48 4.20 11.82 -10.27
C GLU A 48 4.95 11.01 -11.33
N VAL A 49 4.25 10.12 -12.05
CA VAL A 49 4.86 9.33 -13.13
C VAL A 49 5.34 10.22 -14.28
N ARG A 50 4.57 11.25 -14.65
CA ARG A 50 5.00 12.25 -15.64
C ARG A 50 6.22 13.05 -15.17
N ALA A 51 6.25 13.45 -13.90
CA ALA A 51 7.41 14.13 -13.31
C ALA A 51 8.68 13.25 -13.33
N LEU A 52 8.54 11.96 -12.99
CA LEU A 52 9.62 10.99 -13.07
C LEU A 52 10.10 10.82 -14.52
N ALA A 53 9.18 10.65 -15.47
CA ALA A 53 9.52 10.55 -16.88
C ALA A 53 10.29 11.78 -17.39
N HIS A 54 9.91 12.98 -16.94
CA HIS A 54 10.65 14.20 -17.27
C HIS A 54 12.05 14.23 -16.68
N SER A 55 12.24 13.78 -15.43
CA SER A 55 13.57 13.70 -14.82
C SER A 55 14.51 12.76 -15.57
N LEU A 56 13.97 11.63 -16.07
CA LEU A 56 14.74 10.60 -16.78
C LEU A 56 15.01 10.94 -18.25
N ARG A 57 14.41 12.02 -18.78
CA ARG A 57 14.46 12.34 -20.23
C ARG A 57 15.88 12.44 -20.79
N ASN A 58 16.84 12.89 -19.99
CA ASN A 58 18.23 13.07 -20.41
C ASN A 58 19.11 11.85 -20.11
N GLU A 59 18.71 11.00 -19.16
CA GLU A 59 19.48 9.82 -18.72
C GLU A 59 19.05 8.57 -19.50
N ASP A 60 17.74 8.36 -19.64
CA ASP A 60 17.13 7.29 -20.41
C ASP A 60 15.88 7.80 -21.14
N PRO A 61 16.04 8.29 -22.38
CA PRO A 61 14.94 8.80 -23.19
C PRO A 61 13.89 7.73 -23.54
N ARG A 62 14.30 6.46 -23.59
CA ARG A 62 13.40 5.35 -23.94
C ARG A 62 12.48 5.05 -22.78
N LEU A 63 13.04 4.92 -21.57
CA LEU A 63 12.27 4.73 -20.35
C LEU A 63 11.34 5.92 -20.08
N SER A 64 11.82 7.15 -20.31
CA SER A 64 11.00 8.36 -20.23
C SER A 64 9.75 8.27 -21.12
N ALA A 65 9.92 7.88 -22.40
CA ALA A 65 8.80 7.74 -23.32
C ALA A 65 7.82 6.62 -22.92
N GLU A 66 8.35 5.49 -22.42
CA GLU A 66 7.53 4.37 -21.94
C GLU A 66 6.69 4.77 -20.71
N LEU A 67 7.27 5.52 -19.77
CA LEU A 67 6.57 6.03 -18.59
C LEU A 67 5.48 7.04 -18.96
N MET A 68 5.73 7.96 -19.91
CA MET A 68 4.69 8.87 -20.41
C MET A 68 3.52 8.11 -21.03
N CYS A 69 3.81 7.09 -21.86
CA CYS A 69 2.77 6.28 -22.49
C CYS A 69 2.01 5.39 -21.48
N ALA A 70 2.69 4.92 -20.43
CA ALA A 70 2.05 4.21 -19.33
C ALA A 70 1.11 5.12 -18.54
N ALA A 71 1.54 6.35 -18.23
CA ALA A 71 0.72 7.35 -17.54
C ALA A 71 -0.55 7.69 -18.33
N ASP A 72 -0.43 7.91 -19.65
CA ASP A 72 -1.59 8.20 -20.50
C ASP A 72 -2.59 7.03 -20.59
N ARG A 73 -2.10 5.78 -20.59
CA ARG A 73 -2.98 4.60 -20.56
C ARG A 73 -3.69 4.46 -19.23
N TYR A 74 -3.00 4.74 -18.14
CA TYR A 74 -3.57 4.70 -16.80
C TYR A 74 -4.64 5.79 -16.62
N GLU A 75 -4.36 7.02 -17.05
CA GLU A 75 -5.30 8.14 -17.02
C GLU A 75 -6.59 7.82 -17.78
N ARG A 76 -6.50 7.21 -18.98
CA ARG A 76 -7.69 6.77 -19.74
C ARG A 76 -8.48 5.64 -19.09
N HIS A 77 -7.88 4.86 -18.21
CA HIS A 77 -8.55 3.71 -17.60
C HIS A 77 -9.23 4.07 -16.26
N TYR A 78 -8.69 5.06 -15.54
CA TYR A 78 -9.13 5.39 -14.18
C TYR A 78 -9.68 6.82 -14.02
N ILE A 79 -9.42 7.73 -14.95
CA ILE A 79 -9.83 9.16 -14.87
C ILE A 79 -10.75 9.56 -16.03
N GLY A 80 -10.44 9.12 -17.25
CA GLY A 80 -11.23 9.38 -18.46
C GLY A 80 -12.46 8.49 -18.61
#